data_AF-A0A967Q9Y5-F1
#
_entry.id   AF-A0A967Q9Y5-F1
#
_cell.length_a   1.000
_cell.length_b   1.000
_cell.length_c   1.000
_cell.angle_alpha   90.00
_cell.angle_beta   90.00
_cell.angle_gamma   90.00
#
_symmetry.space_group_name_H-M   'P 1'
#
loop_
_entity.id
_entity.type
_entity.pdbx_description
1 polymer ?
#
loop_
_entity_poly.entity_id
_entity_poly.type
_entity_poly.pdbx_seq_one_letter_code
_entity_poly.pdbx_strand_id
1 'polypeptide(L)'
;MKENGPSLDNPTPQYWWDGAQRLKHAADVAWAGYRTGGTLPATPAPGDDSGAETRERLREAHGYLMGLAIELAAIAVLQAHDPAFLTKPFAAHHIVELVLAAGVSLAPDEHHMLRAIESSLQWRKRADVALASDDPEIRSALSRVSVTGSTRNAAGKSCLDAIFQRLGEELTAAG
;
A
#
# COMPACT_ATOMS: atom_id res chain seq x y z
N MET A 1 -33.86 -11.99 -14.18
CA MET A 1 -33.12 -10.72 -14.05
C MET A 1 -31.65 -11.08 -13.99
N LYS A 2 -30.86 -10.70 -15.01
CA LYS A 2 -29.41 -10.88 -14.97
C LYS A 2 -28.84 -9.69 -14.21
N GLU A 3 -28.18 -9.96 -13.09
CA GLU A 3 -27.40 -8.96 -12.37
C GLU A 3 -26.24 -8.55 -13.28
N ASN A 4 -26.27 -7.32 -13.77
CA ASN A 4 -25.12 -6.70 -14.42
C ASN A 4 -24.09 -6.46 -13.32
N GLY A 5 -23.18 -7.42 -13.13
CA GLY A 5 -21.93 -7.15 -12.43
C GLY A 5 -21.21 -5.97 -13.09
N PRO A 6 -20.44 -5.17 -12.34
CA PRO A 6 -19.76 -4.01 -12.89
C PRO A 6 -18.87 -4.44 -14.06
N SER A 7 -19.08 -3.83 -15.23
CA SER A 7 -18.20 -4.04 -16.38
C SER A 7 -16.79 -3.58 -16.04
N LEU A 8 -15.81 -4.47 -16.21
CA LEU A 8 -14.38 -4.20 -16.02
C LEU A 8 -13.82 -3.25 -17.10
N ASP A 9 -14.60 -2.93 -18.14
CA ASP A 9 -14.15 -2.14 -19.28
C ASP A 9 -14.12 -0.63 -18.99
N ASN A 10 -14.74 -0.19 -17.89
CA ASN A 10 -14.68 1.20 -17.45
C ASN A 10 -14.86 1.29 -15.92
N PRO A 11 -13.79 1.06 -15.13
CA PRO A 11 -13.89 1.02 -13.68
C PRO A 11 -14.38 2.37 -13.14
N THR A 12 -15.35 2.35 -12.23
CA THR A 12 -15.89 3.57 -11.58
C THR A 12 -15.00 4.02 -10.42
N PRO A 13 -15.14 5.26 -9.91
CA PRO A 13 -14.49 5.68 -8.67
C PRO A 13 -14.74 4.70 -7.51
N GLN A 14 -15.97 4.19 -7.39
CA GLN A 14 -16.33 3.20 -6.38
C GLN A 14 -15.56 1.89 -6.52
N TYR A 15 -15.31 1.41 -7.75
CA TYR A 15 -14.53 0.19 -7.98
C TYR A 15 -13.12 0.31 -7.39
N TRP A 16 -12.46 1.45 -7.60
CA TRP A 16 -11.13 1.73 -7.05
C TRP A 16 -11.15 1.85 -5.53
N TRP A 17 -12.16 2.53 -4.99
CA TRP A 17 -12.34 2.67 -3.55
C TRP A 17 -12.56 1.32 -2.86
N ASP A 18 -13.42 0.45 -3.40
CA ASP A 18 -13.63 -0.90 -2.86
C ASP A 18 -12.33 -1.72 -2.91
N GLY A 19 -11.53 -1.56 -3.97
CA GLY A 19 -10.19 -2.15 -4.07
C GLY A 19 -9.25 -1.65 -2.99
N ALA A 20 -9.24 -0.33 -2.77
CA ALA A 20 -8.45 0.33 -1.74
C ALA A 20 -8.83 -0.17 -0.33
N GLN A 21 -10.12 -0.32 -0.04
CA GLN A 21 -10.62 -0.85 1.23
C GLN A 21 -10.20 -2.30 1.48
N ARG A 22 -10.26 -3.17 0.45
CA ARG A 22 -9.77 -4.56 0.56
C ARG A 22 -8.28 -4.62 0.89
N LEU A 23 -7.47 -3.80 0.23
CA LEU A 23 -6.03 -3.71 0.50
C LEU A 23 -5.76 -3.16 1.90
N LYS A 24 -6.51 -2.14 2.33
CA LYS A 24 -6.43 -1.59 3.69
C LYS A 24 -6.72 -2.64 4.75
N HIS A 25 -7.79 -3.42 4.56
CA HIS A 25 -8.12 -4.52 5.46
C HIS A 25 -6.99 -5.56 5.55
N ALA A 26 -6.43 -5.96 4.41
CA ALA A 26 -5.29 -6.87 4.38
C ALA A 26 -4.06 -6.27 5.09
N ALA A 27 -3.81 -4.97 4.94
CA ALA A 27 -2.75 -4.26 5.65
C ALA A 27 -2.97 -4.29 7.18
N ASP A 28 -4.21 -4.07 7.64
CA ASP A 28 -4.56 -4.13 9.07
C ASP A 28 -4.35 -5.53 9.65
N VAL A 29 -4.68 -6.58 8.90
CA VAL A 29 -4.40 -7.98 9.29
C VAL A 29 -2.89 -8.22 9.41
N ALA A 30 -2.11 -7.76 8.43
CA ALA A 30 -0.65 -7.87 8.48
C ALA A 30 -0.05 -7.12 9.68
N TRP A 31 -0.58 -5.93 9.99
CA TRP A 31 -0.17 -5.15 11.16
C TRP A 31 -0.53 -5.86 12.49
N ALA A 32 -1.71 -6.45 12.58
CA ALA A 32 -2.13 -7.20 13.76
C ALA A 32 -1.19 -8.41 14.00
N GLY A 33 -0.83 -9.13 12.92
CA GLY A 33 0.16 -10.21 12.97
C GLY A 33 1.56 -9.73 13.37
N TYR A 34 1.98 -8.57 12.87
CA TYR A 34 3.24 -7.93 13.27
C TYR A 34 3.27 -7.62 14.78
N ARG A 35 2.22 -6.97 15.31
CA ARG A 35 2.17 -6.60 16.74
C ARG A 35 2.10 -7.79 17.69
N THR A 36 1.41 -8.85 17.29
CA THR A 36 1.28 -10.07 18.10
C THR A 36 2.50 -10.97 17.98
N GLY A 37 3.47 -10.61 17.13
CA GLY A 37 4.77 -11.21 17.07
C GLY A 37 4.90 -12.39 16.11
N GLY A 38 3.98 -12.52 15.15
CA GLY A 38 3.99 -13.60 14.16
C GLY A 38 3.34 -14.91 14.62
N THR A 39 2.66 -14.94 15.78
CA THR A 39 1.95 -16.14 16.22
C THR A 39 0.68 -16.35 15.40
N LEU A 40 0.78 -17.10 14.30
CA LEU A 40 -0.18 -18.19 14.09
C LEU A 40 -0.02 -19.17 15.28
N PRO A 41 -1.07 -19.88 15.73
CA PRO A 41 -1.05 -20.62 16.98
C PRO A 41 -0.05 -21.79 16.94
N ALA A 42 1.21 -21.52 17.27
CA ALA A 42 2.23 -22.46 17.71
C ALA A 42 3.37 -21.66 18.36
N THR A 43 3.67 -21.98 19.61
CA THR A 43 4.71 -21.34 20.44
C THR A 43 6.10 -21.57 19.81
N PRO A 44 6.89 -20.53 19.50
CA PRO A 44 8.25 -20.73 18.99
C PRO A 44 9.22 -21.11 20.11
N ALA A 45 10.13 -22.04 19.82
CA ALA A 45 11.20 -22.47 20.73
C ALA A 45 12.32 -21.40 20.81
N PRO A 46 13.06 -21.32 21.94
CA PRO A 46 14.16 -20.36 22.07
C PRO A 46 15.31 -20.73 21.12
N GLY A 47 15.65 -19.81 20.21
CA GLY A 47 16.67 -20.01 19.16
C GLY A 47 16.13 -19.99 17.72
N ASP A 48 14.82 -19.75 17.54
CA ASP A 48 14.17 -19.77 16.23
C ASP A 48 14.06 -18.36 15.62
N ASP A 49 15.02 -17.98 14.76
CA ASP A 49 15.03 -16.71 14.02
C ASP A 49 13.79 -16.55 13.08
N SER A 50 13.05 -17.65 12.86
CA SER A 50 11.78 -17.73 12.12
C SER A 50 10.73 -16.71 12.58
N GLY A 51 10.63 -16.44 13.89
CA GLY A 51 9.67 -15.50 14.44
C GLY A 51 10.02 -14.03 14.15
N ALA A 52 11.31 -13.70 14.13
CA ALA A 52 11.79 -12.36 13.80
C ALA A 52 11.65 -12.09 12.30
N GLU A 53 11.99 -13.06 11.46
CA GLU A 53 11.83 -12.97 10.01
C GLU A 53 10.35 -12.87 9.60
N THR A 54 9.48 -13.68 10.21
CA THR A 54 8.02 -13.62 9.96
C THR A 54 7.45 -12.26 10.34
N ARG A 55 7.89 -11.70 11.47
CA ARG A 55 7.46 -10.37 11.92
C ARG A 55 7.89 -9.28 10.94
N GLU A 56 9.13 -9.33 10.47
CA GLU A 56 9.63 -8.36 9.50
C GLU A 56 8.87 -8.44 8.16
N ARG A 57 8.59 -9.65 7.67
CA ARG A 57 7.77 -9.85 6.45
C ARG A 57 6.36 -9.28 6.59
N LEU A 58 5.70 -9.50 7.74
CA LEU A 58 4.36 -8.94 8.02
C LEU A 58 4.39 -7.41 8.06
N ARG A 59 5.46 -6.82 8.59
CA ARG A 59 5.66 -5.37 8.60
C ARG A 59 5.80 -4.80 7.20
N GLU A 60 6.63 -5.43 6.36
CA GLU A 60 6.81 -4.99 4.98
C GLU A 60 5.54 -5.20 4.16
N ALA A 61 4.80 -6.28 4.40
CA ALA A 61 3.50 -6.52 3.80
C ALA A 61 2.51 -5.42 4.16
N HIS A 62 2.45 -5.00 5.44
CA HIS A 62 1.64 -3.84 5.85
C HIS A 62 2.00 -2.58 5.08
N GLY A 63 3.29 -2.19 5.03
CA GLY A 63 3.72 -0.98 4.31
C GLY A 63 3.39 -1.03 2.82
N TYR A 64 3.59 -2.18 2.18
CA TYR A 64 3.28 -2.40 0.77
C TYR A 64 1.78 -2.30 0.48
N LEU A 65 0.96 -3.07 1.22
CA LEU A 65 -0.49 -3.10 1.05
C LEU A 65 -1.10 -1.72 1.32
N MET A 66 -0.58 -1.02 2.32
CA MET A 66 -1.05 0.32 2.66
C MET A 66 -0.66 1.36 1.59
N GLY A 67 0.54 1.24 1.02
CA GLY A 67 0.94 2.06 -0.12
C GLY A 67 0.02 1.87 -1.32
N LEU A 68 -0.28 0.62 -1.69
CA LEU A 68 -1.23 0.34 -2.77
C LEU A 68 -2.65 0.81 -2.44
N ALA A 69 -3.10 0.65 -1.19
CA ALA A 69 -4.41 1.13 -0.76
C ALA A 69 -4.53 2.65 -0.94
N ILE A 70 -3.52 3.41 -0.53
CA ILE A 70 -3.46 4.88 -0.70
C ILE A 70 -3.42 5.26 -2.18
N GLU A 71 -2.63 4.54 -3.00
CA GLU A 71 -2.56 4.76 -4.44
C GLU A 71 -3.93 4.58 -5.11
N LEU A 72 -4.64 3.49 -4.83
CA LEU A 72 -5.98 3.23 -5.38
C LEU A 72 -7.02 4.22 -4.86
N ALA A 73 -6.94 4.62 -3.58
CA ALA A 73 -7.84 5.62 -3.01
C ALA A 73 -7.65 7.00 -3.68
N ALA A 74 -6.41 7.42 -3.94
CA ALA A 74 -6.13 8.64 -4.68
C ALA A 74 -6.65 8.57 -6.13
N ILE A 75 -6.50 7.42 -6.80
CA ILE A 75 -7.08 7.21 -8.13
C ILE A 75 -8.61 7.32 -8.10
N ALA A 76 -9.27 6.78 -7.08
CA ALA A 76 -10.71 6.88 -6.91
C ALA A 76 -11.17 8.35 -6.84
N VAL A 77 -10.51 9.16 -6.01
CA VAL A 77 -10.79 10.60 -5.86
C VAL A 77 -10.56 11.34 -7.19
N LEU A 78 -9.41 11.12 -7.82
CA LEU A 78 -9.05 11.77 -9.08
C LEU A 78 -10.03 11.43 -10.20
N GLN A 79 -10.48 10.17 -10.28
CA GLN A 79 -11.49 9.77 -11.25
C GLN A 79 -12.88 10.32 -10.94
N ALA A 80 -13.23 10.51 -9.66
CA ALA A 80 -14.49 11.14 -9.27
C ALA A 80 -14.54 12.61 -9.74
N HIS A 81 -13.43 13.34 -9.62
CA HIS A 81 -13.33 14.71 -10.13
C HIS A 81 -13.23 14.79 -11.65
N ASP A 82 -12.55 13.82 -12.27
CA ASP A 82 -12.32 13.76 -13.70
C ASP A 82 -12.48 12.32 -14.22
N PRO A 83 -13.65 11.95 -14.76
CA PRO A 83 -13.88 10.61 -15.27
C PRO A 83 -12.91 10.17 -16.38
N ALA A 84 -12.29 11.13 -17.07
CA ALA A 84 -11.30 10.90 -18.11
C ALA A 84 -9.86 10.78 -17.55
N PHE A 85 -9.66 10.91 -16.24
CA PHE A 85 -8.34 10.89 -15.59
C PHE A 85 -7.47 9.69 -16.04
N LEU A 86 -8.05 8.49 -16.06
CA LEU A 86 -7.36 7.25 -16.45
C LEU A 86 -7.06 7.15 -17.95
N THR A 87 -7.71 7.96 -18.77
CA THR A 87 -7.47 8.02 -20.23
C THR A 87 -6.42 9.05 -20.60
N LYS A 88 -6.07 9.95 -19.67
CA LYS A 88 -4.99 10.92 -19.87
C LYS A 88 -3.65 10.21 -19.67
N PRO A 89 -2.60 10.61 -20.42
CA PRO A 89 -1.23 10.24 -20.11
C PRO A 89 -0.82 10.96 -18.81
N PHE A 90 -1.32 10.48 -17.68
CA PHE A 90 -0.99 11.04 -16.38
C PHE A 90 0.36 10.49 -15.94
N ALA A 91 1.34 11.37 -15.82
CA ALA A 91 2.74 11.04 -15.55
C ALA A 91 3.06 10.83 -14.06
N ALA A 92 2.06 10.91 -13.16
CA ALA A 92 2.29 10.65 -11.75
C ALA A 92 2.47 9.14 -11.54
N HIS A 93 3.70 8.69 -11.68
CA HIS A 93 4.14 7.37 -11.25
C HIS A 93 4.38 7.30 -9.74
N HIS A 94 4.02 8.38 -9.03
CA HIS A 94 4.41 8.63 -7.67
C HIS A 94 3.22 8.80 -6.72
N ILE A 95 3.22 8.01 -5.64
CA ILE A 95 2.11 7.97 -4.68
C ILE A 95 1.88 9.35 -4.02
N VAL A 96 2.95 10.10 -3.77
CA VAL A 96 2.87 11.45 -3.18
C VAL A 96 2.15 12.41 -4.13
N GLU A 97 2.50 12.37 -5.41
CA GLU A 97 1.92 13.26 -6.42
C GLU A 97 0.44 12.94 -6.64
N LEU A 98 0.07 11.66 -6.60
CA LEU A 98 -1.33 11.22 -6.66
C LEU A 98 -2.13 11.76 -5.47
N VAL A 99 -1.60 11.63 -4.24
CA VAL A 99 -2.30 12.10 -3.03
C VAL A 99 -2.46 13.62 -3.03
N LEU A 100 -1.43 14.37 -3.42
CA LEU A 100 -1.51 15.83 -3.55
C LEU A 100 -2.49 16.26 -4.65
N ALA A 101 -2.49 15.57 -5.80
CA ALA A 101 -3.42 15.84 -6.89
C ALA A 101 -4.87 15.54 -6.50
N ALA A 102 -5.08 14.56 -5.63
CA ALA A 102 -6.38 14.22 -5.05
C ALA A 102 -6.86 15.24 -3.99
N GLY A 103 -6.17 16.37 -3.80
CA GLY A 103 -6.58 17.44 -2.88
C GLY A 103 -6.11 17.27 -1.43
N VAL A 104 -5.47 16.14 -1.10
CA VAL A 104 -5.01 15.88 0.27
C VAL A 104 -3.65 16.55 0.52
N SER A 105 -3.65 17.53 1.42
CA SER A 105 -2.41 18.18 1.88
C SER A 105 -1.60 17.26 2.81
N LEU A 106 -0.28 17.19 2.62
CA LEU A 106 0.61 16.34 3.41
C LEU A 106 1.49 17.16 4.35
N ALA A 107 1.53 16.77 5.63
CA ALA A 107 2.54 17.28 6.56
C ALA A 107 3.95 16.74 6.18
N PRO A 108 5.05 17.38 6.62
CA PRO A 108 6.41 16.94 6.28
C PRO A 108 6.69 15.47 6.59
N ASP A 109 6.20 14.97 7.73
CA ASP A 109 6.40 13.58 8.15
C ASP A 109 5.60 12.59 7.28
N GLU A 110 4.39 12.97 6.86
CA GLU A 110 3.55 12.19 5.96
C GLU A 110 4.17 12.10 4.57
N HIS A 111 4.73 13.21 4.09
CA HIS A 111 5.46 13.28 2.83
C HIS A 111 6.69 12.37 2.86
N HIS A 112 7.47 12.41 3.93
CA HIS A 112 8.62 11.52 4.11
C HIS A 112 8.20 10.05 4.14
N MET A 113 7.07 9.74 4.80
CA MET A 113 6.57 8.37 4.94
C MET A 113 6.08 7.78 3.63
N LEU A 114 5.32 8.54 2.84
CA LEU A 114 4.87 8.11 1.53
C LEU A 114 6.05 7.89 0.56
N ARG A 115 7.06 8.77 0.56
CA ARG A 115 8.31 8.57 -0.21
C ARG A 115 9.06 7.29 0.18
N ALA A 116 9.10 6.98 1.48
CA ALA A 116 9.71 5.75 1.98
C ALA A 116 8.98 4.48 1.47
N ILE A 117 7.65 4.49 1.51
CA ILE A 117 6.81 3.39 1.01
C ILE A 117 6.93 3.24 -0.50
N GLU A 118 6.87 4.36 -1.23
CA GLU A 118 7.06 4.41 -2.67
C GLU A 118 8.39 3.79 -3.12
N SER A 119 9.48 4.19 -2.47
CA SER A 119 10.81 3.64 -2.76
C SER A 119 10.81 2.12 -2.58
N SER A 120 10.12 1.63 -1.56
CA SER A 120 9.98 0.19 -1.29
C SER A 120 9.10 -0.52 -2.33
N LEU A 121 8.02 0.10 -2.78
CA LEU A 121 7.12 -0.41 -3.83
C LEU A 121 7.82 -0.55 -5.17
N GLN A 122 8.54 0.49 -5.59
CA GLN A 122 9.31 0.49 -6.85
C GLN A 122 10.39 -0.60 -6.83
N TRP A 123 11.05 -0.77 -5.69
CA TRP A 123 12.08 -1.78 -5.54
C TRP A 123 11.50 -3.19 -5.51
N ARG A 124 10.32 -3.41 -4.91
CA ARG A 124 9.60 -4.69 -4.98
C ARG A 124 9.09 -5.03 -6.39
N LYS A 125 8.59 -4.08 -7.17
CA LYS A 125 8.25 -4.33 -8.60
C LYS A 125 9.48 -4.78 -9.39
N ARG A 126 10.66 -4.21 -9.11
CA ARG A 126 11.93 -4.68 -9.68
C ARG A 126 12.35 -6.03 -9.10
N ALA A 127 12.06 -6.28 -7.83
CA ALA A 127 12.31 -7.54 -7.14
C ALA A 127 11.53 -8.70 -7.77
N ASP A 128 10.26 -8.52 -8.07
CA ASP A 128 9.43 -9.56 -8.70
C ASP A 128 9.92 -9.87 -10.12
N VAL A 129 10.34 -8.84 -10.87
CA VAL A 129 11.00 -9.00 -12.19
C VAL A 129 12.35 -9.70 -12.08
N ALA A 130 13.09 -9.44 -11.00
CA ALA A 130 14.38 -10.04 -10.70
C ALA A 130 14.30 -11.43 -10.06
N LEU A 131 13.23 -11.75 -9.33
CA LEU A 131 12.94 -13.07 -8.78
C LEU A 131 12.46 -14.02 -9.89
N ALA A 132 11.89 -13.46 -10.97
CA ALA A 132 11.71 -14.14 -12.24
C ALA A 132 13.02 -14.29 -13.05
N SER A 133 14.12 -13.65 -12.62
CA SER A 133 15.46 -13.85 -13.16
C SER A 133 16.17 -14.95 -12.39
N ASP A 134 16.84 -15.86 -13.10
CA ASP A 134 17.60 -16.97 -12.48
C ASP A 134 18.86 -16.50 -11.73
N ASP A 135 19.18 -15.21 -11.73
CA ASP A 135 20.40 -14.66 -11.14
C ASP A 135 20.38 -14.66 -9.59
N PRO A 136 21.30 -15.40 -8.93
CA PRO A 136 21.36 -15.51 -7.48
C PRO A 136 21.90 -14.24 -6.77
N GLU A 137 22.69 -13.39 -7.41
CA GLU A 137 23.14 -12.12 -6.80
C GLU A 137 21.99 -11.12 -6.70
N ILE A 138 21.13 -11.10 -7.73
CA ILE A 138 19.95 -10.25 -7.72
C ILE A 138 18.99 -10.71 -6.62
N ARG A 139 18.77 -12.02 -6.43
CA ARG A 139 18.00 -12.56 -5.28
C ARG A 139 18.52 -12.13 -3.91
N SER A 140 19.83 -12.09 -3.73
CA SER A 140 20.50 -11.67 -2.47
C SER A 140 20.39 -10.17 -2.21
N ALA A 141 20.36 -9.34 -3.26
CA ALA A 141 20.13 -7.91 -3.14
C ALA A 141 18.69 -7.59 -2.68
N LEU A 142 17.72 -8.45 -3.02
CA LEU A 142 16.29 -8.27 -2.72
C LEU A 142 15.89 -8.64 -1.29
N SER A 143 16.58 -9.58 -0.66
CA SER A 143 16.36 -9.94 0.75
C SER A 143 16.82 -8.86 1.74
N ARG A 144 17.51 -7.83 1.25
CA ARG A 144 18.02 -6.69 2.05
C ARG A 144 17.13 -5.45 1.99
N VAL A 145 16.02 -5.52 1.27
CA VAL A 145 15.13 -4.40 0.99
C VAL A 145 14.12 -4.27 2.13
N SER A 146 14.57 -3.65 3.21
CA SER A 146 13.71 -3.33 4.34
C SER A 146 12.89 -2.08 4.02
N VAL A 147 11.57 -2.14 4.18
CA VAL A 147 10.74 -0.91 4.25
C VAL A 147 11.35 -0.06 5.38
N THR A 148 11.78 1.17 5.12
CA THR A 148 12.54 1.97 6.10
C THR A 148 11.76 2.17 7.41
N GLY A 149 12.49 2.49 8.48
CA GLY A 149 12.03 2.34 9.86
C GLY A 149 10.78 3.12 10.30
N SER A 150 10.23 3.99 9.47
CA SER A 150 9.11 4.86 9.81
C SER A 150 7.76 4.13 9.91
N THR A 151 7.56 2.99 9.24
CA THR A 151 6.35 2.16 9.41
C THR A 151 6.43 1.18 10.58
N ARG A 152 7.55 1.15 11.32
CA ARG A 152 7.82 0.15 12.37
C ARG A 152 6.98 0.33 13.63
N ASN A 153 6.30 1.46 13.80
CA ASN A 153 5.61 1.77 15.04
C ASN A 153 4.16 2.21 14.80
N ALA A 154 3.41 2.32 15.90
CA ALA A 154 2.02 2.72 15.86
C ALA A 154 1.82 4.11 15.23
N ALA A 155 2.77 5.03 15.39
CA ALA A 155 2.71 6.35 14.78
C ALA A 155 2.77 6.27 13.24
N GLY A 156 3.64 5.41 12.70
CA GLY A 156 3.72 5.14 11.26
C GLY A 156 2.42 4.57 10.71
N LYS A 157 1.80 3.61 11.41
CA LYS A 157 0.47 3.12 11.01
C LYS A 157 -0.58 4.23 11.07
N SER A 158 -0.70 4.94 12.18
CA SER A 158 -1.69 6.00 12.36
C SER A 158 -1.56 7.10 11.32
N CYS A 159 -0.33 7.43 10.93
CA CYS A 159 -0.05 8.36 9.84
C CYS A 159 -0.65 7.89 8.51
N LEU A 160 -0.43 6.63 8.13
CA LEU A 160 -0.97 6.10 6.88
C LEU A 160 -2.49 5.95 6.93
N ASP A 161 -3.03 5.52 8.07
CA ASP A 161 -4.48 5.46 8.30
C ASP A 161 -5.12 6.83 8.11
N ALA A 162 -4.50 7.90 8.63
CA ALA A 162 -5.00 9.26 8.51
C ALA A 162 -4.98 9.78 7.06
N ILE A 163 -3.95 9.45 6.28
CA ILE A 163 -3.91 9.78 4.84
C ILE A 163 -5.04 9.07 4.10
N PHE A 164 -5.22 7.77 4.37
CA PHE A 164 -6.27 6.96 3.74
C PHE A 164 -7.67 7.44 4.11
N GLN A 165 -7.88 7.83 5.37
CA GLN A 165 -9.14 8.40 5.84
C GLN A 165 -9.45 9.71 5.10
N ARG A 166 -8.48 10.63 5.00
CA ARG A 166 -8.67 11.90 4.29
C ARG A 166 -9.00 11.70 2.81
N LEU A 167 -8.41 10.70 2.15
CA LEU A 167 -8.80 10.35 0.78
C LEU A 167 -10.25 9.86 0.68
N GLY A 168 -10.74 9.13 1.69
CA GLY A 168 -12.16 8.76 1.76
C GLY A 168 -13.09 9.95 1.97
N GLU A 169 -12.65 10.94 2.76
CA GLU A 169 -13.36 12.20 2.96
C GLU A 169 -13.44 13.00 1.65
N GLU A 170 -12.31 13.14 0.93
CA GLU A 170 -12.28 13.78 -0.40
C GLU A 170 -13.16 13.04 -1.43
N LEU A 171 -13.14 11.71 -1.44
CA LEU A 171 -13.99 10.92 -2.34
C LEU A 171 -15.48 11.17 -2.05
N THR A 172 -15.84 11.27 -0.78
CA THR A 172 -17.22 11.56 -0.37
C THR A 172 -17.61 12.98 -0.76
N ALA A 173 -16.68 13.94 -0.69
CA ALA A 173 -16.93 15.31 -1.13
C ALA A 173 -17.03 15.46 -2.65
N ALA A 174 -16.42 14.55 -3.41
CA ALA A 174 -16.45 14.52 -4.87
C ALA A 174 -17.74 13.93 -5.47
N GLY A 175 -18.58 13.27 -4.66
CA GLY A 175 -19.77 12.50 -5.07
C GLY A 175 -21.10 13.10 -4.64
#